data_AF-A0A0N1I8M6-F1
#
_entry.id   AF-A0A0N1I8M6-F1
#
_cell.length_a   1.000
_cell.length_b   1.000
_cell.length_c   1.000
_cell.angle_alpha   90.00
_cell.angle_beta   90.00
_cell.angle_gamma   90.00
#
_symmetry.space_group_name_H-M   'P 1'
#
loop_
_entity.id
_entity.type
_entity.pdbx_description
1 polymer ?
#
loop_
_entity_poly.entity_id
_entity_poly.type
_entity_poly.pdbx_seq_one_letter_code
_entity_poly.pdbx_strand_id
1 'polypeptide(L)'
;MHPDDILDSIASMRPTPGIEELITTLAANDWDVLVLTDANTVFVNHWLKTHGLQDAVSAVVTNRAFWKNDRLYIEPCMHQSTCPRCPTNLCKSIALGQWCQKPYANIIYSGDGRNDFCPATTLPPHVSI
;
A
#
# COMPACT_ATOMS: atom_id res chain seq x y z
N MET A 1 -13.59 7.23 -21.59
CA MET A 1 -13.69 6.95 -20.15
C MET A 1 -13.39 8.26 -19.47
N HIS A 2 -14.41 8.87 -18.89
CA HIS A 2 -14.27 10.08 -18.09
C HIS A 2 -13.51 9.73 -16.81
N PRO A 3 -12.75 10.66 -16.19
CA PRO A 3 -12.11 10.41 -14.90
C PRO A 3 -13.06 9.86 -13.84
N ASP A 4 -14.32 10.33 -13.84
CA ASP A 4 -15.34 9.89 -12.90
C ASP A 4 -15.70 8.41 -13.09
N ASP A 5 -15.71 7.88 -14.31
CA ASP A 5 -15.97 6.45 -14.55
C ASP A 5 -14.95 5.57 -13.80
N ILE A 6 -13.70 6.01 -13.74
CA ILE A 6 -12.61 5.31 -13.05
C ILE A 6 -12.80 5.42 -11.53
N LEU A 7 -13.12 6.61 -11.03
CA LEU A 7 -13.32 6.85 -9.59
C LEU A 7 -14.55 6.09 -9.07
N ASP A 8 -15.66 6.11 -9.80
CA ASP A 8 -16.88 5.37 -9.47
C ASP A 8 -16.62 3.86 -9.45
N SER A 9 -15.83 3.35 -10.42
CA SER A 9 -15.41 1.95 -10.41
C SER A 9 -14.60 1.60 -9.17
N ILE A 10 -13.68 2.46 -8.74
CA ILE A 10 -12.89 2.26 -7.51
C ILE A 10 -13.80 2.30 -6.28
N ALA A 11 -14.70 3.26 -6.20
CA ALA A 11 -15.63 3.43 -5.09
C ALA A 11 -16.57 2.22 -4.90
N SER A 12 -16.91 1.54 -5.99
CA SER A 12 -17.79 0.35 -5.96
C SER A 12 -17.13 -0.93 -5.42
N MET A 13 -15.80 -0.95 -5.30
CA MET A 13 -15.05 -2.14 -4.88
C MET A 13 -15.21 -2.39 -3.39
N ARG A 14 -15.82 -3.52 -3.03
CA ARG A 14 -16.00 -3.91 -1.63
C ARG A 14 -14.69 -4.33 -0.98
N PRO A 15 -14.44 -3.95 0.28
CA PRO A 15 -13.34 -4.48 1.06
C PRO A 15 -13.44 -5.98 1.24
N THR A 16 -12.28 -6.65 1.33
CA THR A 16 -12.22 -8.02 1.83
C THR A 16 -12.83 -8.06 3.24
N PRO A 17 -13.70 -9.03 3.56
CA PRO A 17 -14.32 -9.12 4.87
C PRO A 17 -13.30 -9.04 6.01
N GLY A 18 -13.56 -8.16 6.99
CA GLY A 18 -12.70 -7.95 8.17
C GLY A 18 -11.57 -6.94 8.00
N ILE A 19 -11.25 -6.47 6.79
CA ILE A 19 -10.15 -5.50 6.60
C ILE A 19 -10.45 -4.13 7.22
N GLU A 20 -11.69 -3.65 7.12
CA GLU A 20 -12.08 -2.38 7.73
C GLU A 20 -11.94 -2.43 9.25
N GLU A 21 -12.43 -3.51 9.87
CA GLU A 21 -12.30 -3.76 11.32
C GLU A 21 -10.84 -3.88 11.74
N LEU A 22 -10.03 -4.62 10.98
CA LEU A 22 -8.60 -4.78 11.26
C LEU A 22 -7.87 -3.43 11.24
N ILE A 23 -8.01 -2.64 10.16
CA ILE A 23 -7.32 -1.36 10.01
C ILE A 23 -7.74 -0.39 11.12
N THR A 24 -9.04 -0.26 11.36
CA THR A 24 -9.56 0.66 12.39
C THR A 24 -9.18 0.23 13.80
N THR A 25 -9.19 -1.07 14.09
CA THR A 25 -8.76 -1.61 15.39
C THR A 25 -7.27 -1.37 15.63
N LEU A 26 -6.42 -1.61 14.63
CA LEU A 26 -4.98 -1.36 14.74
C LEU A 26 -4.70 0.12 15.03
N ALA A 27 -5.30 1.01 14.24
CA ALA A 27 -5.16 2.45 14.43
C ALA A 27 -5.63 2.92 15.83
N ALA A 28 -6.73 2.36 16.33
CA ALA A 28 -7.26 2.67 17.67
C ALA A 28 -6.39 2.12 18.83
N ASN A 29 -5.46 1.20 18.55
CA ASN A 29 -4.56 0.60 19.53
C ASN A 29 -3.09 1.03 19.30
N ASP A 30 -2.88 2.25 18.80
CA ASP A 30 -1.57 2.89 18.62
C ASP A 30 -0.62 2.15 17.66
N TRP A 31 -1.15 1.37 16.70
CA TRP A 31 -0.34 0.81 15.63
C TRP A 31 -0.20 1.80 14.47
N ASP A 32 1.02 1.91 13.94
CA ASP A 32 1.23 2.54 12.64
C ASP A 32 0.78 1.59 11.52
N VAL A 33 -0.20 2.02 10.72
CA VAL A 33 -0.74 1.22 9.61
C VAL A 33 -0.16 1.71 8.29
N LEU A 34 0.63 0.86 7.63
CA LEU A 34 1.19 1.10 6.31
C LEU A 34 0.42 0.32 5.24
N VAL A 35 -0.11 1.01 4.23
CA VAL A 35 -0.59 0.38 2.99
C VAL A 35 0.54 0.38 1.96
N LEU A 36 1.13 -0.79 1.72
CA LEU A 36 2.20 -1.00 0.74
C LEU A 36 1.69 -1.81 -0.46
N THR A 37 1.47 -1.16 -1.59
CA THR A 37 0.77 -1.78 -2.73
C THR A 37 1.33 -1.36 -4.08
N ASP A 38 1.26 -2.27 -5.05
CA ASP A 38 1.70 -2.04 -6.44
C ASP A 38 0.61 -1.40 -7.32
N ALA A 39 -0.47 -0.90 -6.70
CA ALA A 39 -1.51 -0.10 -7.33
C ALA A 39 -0.99 1.32 -7.67
N ASN A 40 -1.77 2.36 -7.39
CA ASN A 40 -1.33 3.75 -7.54
C ASN A 40 -2.07 4.71 -6.60
N THR A 41 -1.54 5.93 -6.44
CA THR A 41 -2.08 6.90 -5.49
C THR A 41 -3.52 7.35 -5.78
N VAL A 42 -3.95 7.41 -7.04
CA VAL A 42 -5.36 7.76 -7.37
C VAL A 42 -6.29 6.64 -6.89
N PHE A 43 -5.93 5.39 -7.17
CA PHE A 43 -6.69 4.23 -6.72
C PHE A 43 -6.78 4.18 -5.19
N VAL A 44 -5.63 4.12 -4.51
CA VAL A 44 -5.58 3.82 -3.07
C VAL A 44 -6.20 4.95 -2.27
N ASN A 45 -5.90 6.21 -2.61
CA ASN A 45 -6.45 7.34 -1.86
C ASN A 45 -7.96 7.47 -2.06
N HIS A 46 -8.47 7.23 -3.27
CA HIS A 46 -9.91 7.27 -3.52
C HIS A 46 -10.62 6.13 -2.79
N TRP A 47 -10.08 4.91 -2.85
CA TRP A 47 -10.66 3.75 -2.18
C TRP A 47 -10.69 3.93 -0.65
N LEU A 48 -9.58 4.36 -0.03
CA LEU A 48 -9.50 4.63 1.41
C LEU A 48 -10.48 5.73 1.85
N LYS A 49 -10.60 6.79 1.05
CA LYS A 49 -11.54 7.88 1.33
C LYS A 49 -12.99 7.40 1.29
N THR A 50 -13.37 6.67 0.25
CA THR A 50 -14.74 6.17 0.07
C THR A 50 -15.16 5.22 1.21
N HIS A 51 -14.22 4.46 1.76
CA HIS A 51 -14.47 3.53 2.86
C HIS A 51 -14.18 4.12 4.25
N GLY A 52 -13.87 5.42 4.36
CA GLY A 52 -13.64 6.07 5.66
C GLY A 52 -12.40 5.58 6.41
N LEU A 53 -11.41 5.01 5.72
CA LEU A 53 -10.20 4.45 6.32
C LEU A 53 -9.00 5.41 6.27
N GLN A 54 -9.17 6.58 5.66
CA GLN A 54 -8.07 7.49 5.34
C GLN A 54 -7.30 7.96 6.59
N ASP A 55 -8.00 8.20 7.69
CA ASP A 55 -7.41 8.64 8.96
C ASP A 55 -6.82 7.49 9.79
N ALA A 56 -7.19 6.24 9.48
CA ALA A 56 -6.68 5.04 10.15
C ALA A 56 -5.39 4.51 9.50
N VAL A 57 -4.97 5.05 8.35
CA VAL A 57 -3.75 4.66 7.64
C VAL A 57 -2.66 5.69 7.87
N SER A 58 -1.57 5.31 8.55
CA SER A 58 -0.42 6.18 8.81
C SER A 58 0.32 6.59 7.54
N ALA A 59 0.42 5.69 6.55
CA ALA A 59 1.04 5.99 5.27
C ALA A 59 0.62 5.05 4.15
N VAL A 60 0.79 5.53 2.92
CA VAL A 60 0.64 4.74 1.69
C VAL A 60 1.95 4.79 0.91
N VAL A 61 2.48 3.63 0.52
CA VAL A 61 3.62 3.52 -0.40
C VAL A 61 3.16 2.76 -1.64
N THR A 62 3.12 3.46 -2.78
CA THR A 62 2.60 2.94 -4.05
C THR A 62 3.11 3.78 -5.23
N ASN A 63 2.80 3.36 -6.46
CA ASN A 63 3.14 4.11 -7.67
C ASN A 63 2.40 5.46 -7.69
N ARG A 64 3.09 6.54 -8.08
CA ARG A 64 2.48 7.86 -8.16
C ARG A 64 1.53 7.90 -9.35
N ALA A 65 0.34 8.46 -9.17
CA ALA A 65 -0.63 8.68 -10.23
C ALA A 65 -1.23 10.08 -10.19
N PHE A 66 -1.48 10.66 -11.36
CA PHE A 66 -2.06 11.99 -11.51
C PHE A 66 -2.80 12.16 -12.84
N TRP A 67 -3.78 13.05 -12.85
CA TRP A 67 -4.55 13.40 -14.04
C TRP A 67 -3.88 14.53 -14.81
N LYS A 68 -3.83 14.42 -16.14
CA LYS A 68 -3.41 15.49 -17.05
C LYS A 68 -4.11 15.30 -18.39
N ASN A 69 -4.76 16.34 -18.91
CA ASN A 69 -5.47 16.30 -20.20
C ASN A 69 -6.42 15.08 -20.32
N ASP A 70 -7.26 14.87 -19.30
CA ASP A 70 -8.22 13.75 -19.19
C ASP A 70 -7.62 12.35 -19.28
N ARG A 71 -6.33 12.23 -18.98
CA ARG A 71 -5.59 10.95 -18.92
C ARG A 71 -4.97 10.76 -17.55
N LEU A 72 -5.03 9.52 -17.08
CA LEU A 72 -4.34 9.10 -15.88
C LEU A 72 -2.92 8.68 -16.23
N TYR A 73 -1.93 9.37 -15.67
CA TYR A 73 -0.52 9.02 -15.78
C TYR A 73 -0.09 8.30 -14.51
N ILE A 74 0.73 7.25 -14.67
CA ILE A 74 1.29 6.47 -13.58
C ILE A 74 2.82 6.49 -13.71
N GLU A 75 3.49 6.81 -12.62
CA GLU A 75 4.94 6.82 -12.48
C GLU A 75 5.37 5.79 -11.43
N PRO A 76 6.50 5.10 -11.65
CA PRO A 76 6.98 4.09 -10.72
C PRO A 76 7.27 4.71 -9.35
N CYS A 77 6.96 4.00 -8.27
CA CYS A 77 7.27 4.42 -6.90
C CYS A 77 8.78 4.58 -6.68
N MET A 78 9.58 3.74 -7.34
CA MET A 78 11.03 3.75 -7.31
C MET A 78 11.60 3.22 -8.63
N HIS A 79 12.89 3.43 -8.85
CA HIS A 79 13.63 2.80 -9.93
C HIS A 79 14.67 1.85 -9.33
N GLN A 80 14.24 0.66 -8.94
CA GLN A 80 15.11 -0.33 -8.33
C GLN A 80 15.69 -1.30 -9.37
N SER A 81 16.96 -1.66 -9.21
CA SER A 81 17.68 -2.62 -10.06
C SER A 81 18.40 -3.71 -9.27
N THR A 82 18.31 -3.66 -7.94
CA THR A 82 19.10 -4.49 -7.02
C THR A 82 18.36 -5.73 -6.57
N CYS A 83 17.02 -5.72 -6.54
CA CYS A 83 16.22 -6.88 -6.20
C CYS A 83 15.88 -7.67 -7.47
N PRO A 84 16.41 -8.90 -7.64
CA PRO A 84 16.17 -9.71 -8.83
C PRO A 84 14.76 -10.34 -8.86
N ARG A 85 14.00 -10.25 -7.77
CA ARG A 85 12.68 -10.89 -7.62
C ARG A 85 11.51 -9.95 -7.85
N CYS A 86 11.72 -8.66 -7.67
CA CYS A 86 10.68 -7.64 -7.74
C CYS A 86 10.73 -6.89 -9.07
N PRO A 87 9.60 -6.33 -9.53
CA PRO A 87 9.60 -5.44 -10.68
C PRO A 87 10.37 -4.15 -10.38
N THR A 88 10.78 -3.44 -11.42
CA THR A 88 11.65 -2.25 -11.28
C THR A 88 10.93 -1.06 -10.65
N ASN A 89 9.59 -1.01 -10.72
CA ASN A 89 8.79 0.11 -10.24
C ASN A 89 8.58 0.12 -8.73
N LEU A 90 8.57 -1.05 -8.07
CA LEU A 90 8.37 -1.17 -6.62
C LEU A 90 8.90 -2.52 -6.10
N CYS A 91 9.93 -2.47 -5.25
CA CYS A 91 10.30 -3.59 -4.39
C CYS A 91 9.76 -3.34 -2.98
N LYS A 92 8.76 -4.14 -2.58
CA LYS A 92 8.09 -4.00 -1.27
C LYS A 92 9.06 -4.18 -0.08
N SER A 93 10.10 -5.03 -0.19
CA SER A 93 11.14 -5.11 0.85
C SER A 93 11.93 -3.82 1.02
N ILE A 94 12.33 -3.19 -0.08
CA ILE A 94 13.09 -1.93 -0.03
C ILE A 94 12.21 -0.83 0.56
N ALA A 95 10.97 -0.72 0.09
CA ALA A 95 9.99 0.24 0.61
C ALA A 95 9.74 0.03 2.11
N LEU A 96 9.52 -1.22 2.55
CA LEU A 96 9.31 -1.54 3.95
C LEU A 96 10.54 -1.22 4.81
N GLY A 97 11.75 -1.52 4.33
CA GLY A 97 12.99 -1.15 5.02
C GLY A 97 13.20 0.36 5.16
N GLN A 98 12.72 1.16 4.20
CA GLN A 98 12.73 2.62 4.28
C GLN A 98 11.69 3.14 5.28
N TRP A 99 10.52 2.51 5.38
CA TRP A 99 9.50 2.84 6.38
C TRP A 99 9.97 2.50 7.81
N CYS A 100 10.52 1.30 7.98
CA CYS A 100 10.99 0.77 9.26
C CYS A 100 12.37 1.32 9.69
N GLN A 101 12.78 2.49 9.19
CA GLN A 101 13.92 3.22 9.76
C GLN A 101 13.63 3.67 11.20
N LYS A 102 12.35 3.83 11.56
CA LYS A 102 11.91 3.97 12.94
C LYS A 102 11.91 2.59 13.63
N PRO A 103 12.36 2.49 14.88
CA PRO A 103 12.33 1.23 15.61
C PRO A 103 10.89 0.86 15.96
N TYR A 104 10.40 -0.24 15.41
CA TYR A 104 9.15 -0.88 15.82
C TYR A 104 9.45 -2.09 16.69
N ALA A 105 8.77 -2.21 17.83
CA ALA A 105 8.90 -3.37 18.71
C ALA A 105 8.33 -4.65 18.06
N ASN A 106 7.23 -4.49 17.31
CA ASN A 106 6.58 -5.56 16.56
C ASN A 106 6.27 -5.04 15.16
N ILE A 107 6.43 -5.90 14.15
CA ILE A 107 5.93 -5.67 12.80
C ILE A 107 5.09 -6.89 12.46
N ILE A 108 3.98 -6.67 11.77
CA ILE A 108 3.15 -7.71 11.18
C ILE A 108 3.02 -7.37 9.70
N TYR A 109 3.24 -8.35 8.83
CA TYR A 109 3.17 -8.16 7.39
C TYR A 109 2.14 -9.13 6.80
N SER A 110 1.18 -8.59 6.04
CA SER A 110 0.17 -9.39 5.36
C SER A 110 0.09 -9.00 3.89
N GLY A 111 0.05 -10.00 3.00
CA GLY A 111 -0.07 -9.82 1.56
C GLY A 111 -0.34 -11.15 0.86
N ASP A 112 -1.02 -11.08 -0.27
CA ASP A 112 -1.52 -12.22 -1.03
C ASP A 112 -0.76 -12.45 -2.35
N GLY A 113 0.02 -11.46 -2.79
CA GLY A 113 0.64 -11.43 -4.09
C GLY A 113 2.05 -12.03 -4.13
N ARG A 114 2.50 -12.38 -5.34
CA ARG A 114 3.90 -12.79 -5.58
C ARG A 114 4.90 -11.71 -5.15
N ASN A 115 4.54 -10.43 -5.29
CA ASN A 115 5.38 -9.30 -4.89
C ASN A 115 5.46 -9.11 -3.36
N ASP A 116 4.65 -9.83 -2.57
CA ASP A 116 4.68 -9.87 -1.10
C ASP A 116 5.64 -10.92 -0.54
N PHE A 117 6.11 -11.85 -1.37
CA PHE A 117 7.09 -12.85 -0.95
C PHE A 117 8.44 -12.22 -0.55
N CYS A 118 8.86 -11.19 -1.27
CA CYS A 118 10.13 -10.52 -1.00
C CYS A 118 10.16 -9.96 0.45
N PRO A 119 9.21 -9.09 0.87
CA PRO A 119 9.20 -8.57 2.23
C PRO A 119 9.05 -9.68 3.27
N ALA A 120 8.20 -10.70 3.05
CA ALA A 120 8.05 -11.82 3.98
C ALA A 120 9.35 -12.56 4.30
N THR A 121 10.33 -12.59 3.38
CA THR A 121 11.64 -13.22 3.59
C THR A 121 12.74 -12.30 4.14
N THR A 122 12.44 -11.01 4.30
CA THR A 122 13.43 -9.97 4.63
C THR A 122 12.98 -9.07 5.78
N LEU A 123 12.01 -9.53 6.58
CA LEU A 123 11.56 -8.83 7.77
C LEU A 123 12.71 -8.77 8.80
N PRO A 124 12.83 -7.67 9.57
CA PRO A 124 13.78 -7.60 10.68
C PRO A 124 13.60 -8.78 11.67
N PRO A 125 14.61 -9.12 12.49
CA PRO A 125 14.61 -10.33 13.35
C PRO A 125 13.50 -10.42 14.41
N HIS A 126 12.67 -9.38 14.58
CA HIS A 126 11.65 -9.25 15.62
C HIS A 126 10.21 -9.35 15.09
N VAL A 127 10.01 -10.03 13.96
CA VAL A 127 8.76 -9.99 13.21
C VAL A 127 8.08 -11.35 13.17
N SER A 128 6.76 -11.35 13.45
CA SER A 128 5.89 -12.52 13.28
C SER A 128 5.18 -12.44 11.94
N ILE A 129 5.11 -13.56 11.21
CA ILE A 129 4.34 -13.71 9.96
C ILE A 129 2.97 -14.28 10.30
#